data_AF-A0AAV8XCH1-F1
#
_entry.id   AF-A0AAV8XCH1-F1
#
_cell.length_a   1.000
_cell.length_b   1.000
_cell.length_c   1.000
_cell.angle_alpha   90.00
_cell.angle_beta   90.00
_cell.angle_gamma   90.00
#
_symmetry.space_group_name_H-M   'P 1'
#
loop_
_entity.id
_entity.type
_entity.pdbx_description
1 polymer ?
#
loop_
_entity_poly.entity_id
_entity_poly.type
_entity_poly.pdbx_seq_one_letter_code
_entity_poly.pdbx_strand_id
1 'polypeptide(L)' 'MSAHGKQEITDPVEEMLKRTGCINLHYKVQECIAETQDWRRCQSQVAEFKKCMQLYQEQRFKGVV' A
#
# COMPACT_ATOMS: atom_id res chain seq x y z
N MET A 1 -25.05 -8.21 -10.38
CA MET A 1 -24.06 -7.14 -10.58
C MET A 1 -23.69 -6.62 -9.21
N SER A 2 -22.51 -6.99 -8.72
CA SER A 2 -22.10 -6.78 -7.33
C SER A 2 -21.99 -5.28 -7.02
N ALA A 3 -22.54 -4.91 -5.88
CA ALA A 3 -22.58 -3.56 -5.35
C ALA A 3 -21.16 -3.01 -5.14
N HIS A 4 -20.61 -2.30 -6.11
CA HIS A 4 -19.67 -1.21 -5.83
C HIS A 4 -20.52 -0.01 -5.43
N GLY A 5 -20.99 -0.02 -4.18
CA GLY A 5 -21.65 1.11 -3.56
C GLY A 5 -20.69 2.29 -3.55
N LYS A 6 -20.97 3.30 -4.37
CA LYS A 6 -20.51 4.67 -4.16
C LYS A 6 -21.06 5.12 -2.81
N GLN A 7 -20.25 4.95 -1.79
CA GLN A 7 -20.40 5.66 -0.53
C GLN A 7 -19.08 6.44 -0.44
N GLU A 8 -19.12 7.76 -0.26
CA GLU A 8 -17.93 8.63 -0.11
C GLU A 8 -17.18 8.35 1.21
N ILE A 9 -17.00 7.08 1.52
CA ILE A 9 -16.13 6.53 2.55
C ILE A 9 -14.83 6.23 1.83
N THR A 10 -13.83 7.06 2.06
CA THR A 10 -12.44 6.78 1.72
C THR A 10 -12.12 5.33 2.10
N ASP A 11 -11.54 4.58 1.16
CA ASP A 11 -11.20 3.17 1.39
C ASP A 11 -10.34 3.06 2.66
N PRO A 12 -10.74 2.25 3.66
CA PRO A 12 -10.00 2.15 4.93
C PRO A 12 -8.53 1.75 4.75
N VAL A 13 -8.21 0.98 3.70
CA VAL A 13 -6.84 0.62 3.35
C VAL A 13 -6.09 1.84 2.82
N GLU A 14 -6.71 2.64 1.97
CA GLU A 14 -6.10 3.87 1.45
C GLU A 14 -5.81 4.87 2.57
N GLU A 15 -6.75 5.06 3.52
CA GLU A 15 -6.52 5.88 4.71
C GLU A 15 -5.36 5.35 5.55
N MET A 16 -5.31 4.04 5.80
CA MET A 16 -4.21 3.42 6.54
C MET A 16 -2.88 3.66 5.83
N LEU A 17 -2.83 3.45 4.51
CA LEU A 17 -1.62 3.68 3.71
C LEU A 17 -1.17 5.14 3.75
N LYS A 18 -2.10 6.11 3.71
CA LYS A 18 -1.79 7.54 3.91
C LYS A 18 -1.17 7.78 5.29
N ARG A 19 -1.73 7.20 6.36
CA ARG A 19 -1.18 7.31 7.74
C ARG A 19 0.21 6.72 7.87
N THR A 20 0.53 5.66 7.12
CA THR A 20 1.87 5.05 7.13
C THR A 20 2.91 5.86 6.34
N GLY A 21 2.49 6.78 5.47
CA GLY A 21 3.37 7.45 4.51
C GLY A 21 3.80 6.58 3.32
N CYS A 22 3.39 5.31 3.27
CA CYS A 22 3.79 4.36 2.22
C CYS A 22 2.86 4.36 1.00
N ILE A 23 1.84 5.23 0.95
CA ILE A 23 0.83 5.30 -0.12
C ILE A 23 1.44 5.46 -1.53
N ASN A 24 2.48 6.28 -1.70
CA ASN A 24 3.11 6.47 -3.00
C ASN A 24 3.81 5.20 -3.52
N LEU A 25 4.39 4.41 -2.63
CA LEU A 25 5.01 3.14 -2.99
C LEU A 25 3.95 2.08 -3.35
N HIS A 26 2.79 2.12 -2.69
CA HIS A 26 1.64 1.31 -3.10
C HIS A 26 1.18 1.67 -4.52
N TYR A 27 1.07 2.95 -4.87
CA TYR A 27 0.71 3.37 -6.23
C TYR A 27 1.73 2.90 -7.28
N LYS A 28 3.03 2.94 -6.99
CA LYS A 28 4.06 2.37 -7.89
C LYS A 28 3.89 0.87 -8.13
N VAL A 29 3.48 0.12 -7.11
CA VAL A 29 3.16 -1.32 -7.26
C VAL A 29 1.96 -1.49 -8.17
N GLN A 30 0.89 -0.71 -7.96
CA GLN A 30 -0.30 -0.75 -8.82
C GLN A 30 0.01 -0.40 -10.27
N GLU A 31 0.82 0.64 -10.51
CA GLU A 31 1.28 1.05 -11.82
C GLU A 31 2.06 -0.08 -12.51
N CYS A 32 3.04 -0.68 -11.84
CA CYS A 32 3.77 -1.82 -12.39
C CYS A 32 2.86 -3.01 -12.72
N ILE A 33 1.90 -3.35 -11.86
CA ILE A 33 0.95 -4.44 -12.12
C ILE A 33 0.04 -4.10 -13.30
N ALA A 34 -0.39 -2.84 -13.43
CA ALA A 34 -1.20 -2.38 -14.55
C ALA A 34 -0.44 -2.46 -15.88
N GLU A 35 0.84 -2.08 -15.90
CA GLU A 35 1.70 -2.13 -17.08
C GLU A 35 2.08 -3.57 -17.47
N THR A 36 2.47 -4.38 -16.50
CA THR A 36 3.03 -5.72 -16.75
C THR A 36 1.97 -6.81 -16.78
N GLN A 37 0.80 -6.57 -16.18
CA GLN A 37 -0.25 -7.55 -15.89
C GLN A 37 0.25 -8.79 -15.11
N ASP A 38 1.44 -8.73 -14.53
CA ASP A 38 2.04 -9.81 -13.76
C ASP A 38 2.80 -9.24 -12.56
N TRP A 39 2.18 -9.33 -11.38
CA TRP A 39 2.77 -8.87 -10.13
C TRP A 39 4.11 -9.52 -9.79
N ARG A 40 4.42 -10.71 -10.34
CA ARG A 40 5.71 -11.37 -10.15
C ARG A 40 6.86 -10.62 -10.84
N ARG A 41 6.57 -9.73 -11.80
CA ARG A 41 7.57 -8.85 -12.42
C ARG A 41 7.81 -7.58 -11.62
N CYS A 42 6.95 -7.27 -10.65
CA CYS A 42 6.99 -6.06 -9.84
C CYS A 42 7.71 -6.24 -8.48
N GLN A 43 8.62 -7.21 -8.38
CA GLN A 43 9.27 -7.55 -7.10
C GLN A 43 10.06 -6.39 -6.50
N SER A 44 10.66 -5.53 -7.32
CA SER A 44 11.39 -4.35 -6.83
C SER A 44 10.45 -3.36 -6.15
N GLN A 45 9.34 -2.99 -6.80
CA GLN A 45 8.33 -2.10 -6.23
C GLN A 45 7.70 -2.69 -4.96
N VAL A 46 7.40 -4.00 -4.98
CA VAL A 46 6.86 -4.71 -3.81
C VAL A 46 7.85 -4.73 -2.65
N ALA A 47 9.15 -4.93 -2.92
CA ALA A 47 10.18 -4.91 -1.89
C ALA A 47 10.36 -3.52 -1.27
N GLU A 48 10.32 -2.45 -2.07
CA GLU A 48 10.35 -1.07 -1.56
C GLU A 48 9.14 -0.77 -0.67
N PHE A 49 7.94 -1.13 -1.13
CA PHE A 49 6.72 -0.96 -0.36
C PHE A 49 6.78 -1.73 0.97
N LYS A 50 7.22 -2.99 0.94
CA LYS A 50 7.41 -3.82 2.14
C LYS A 50 8.37 -3.18 3.13
N LYS A 51 9.51 -2.67 2.66
CA LYS A 51 10.50 -2.00 3.51
C LYS A 51 9.91 -0.78 4.22
N CYS A 52 9.11 0.03 3.51
CA CYS A 52 8.42 1.17 4.12
C CYS A 52 7.46 0.73 5.24
N MET A 53 6.65 -0.30 4.98
CA MET A 53 5.71 -0.82 5.97
C MET A 53 6.41 -1.43 7.19
N GLN A 54 7.56 -2.10 7.00
CA GLN A 54 8.38 -2.61 8.10
C GLN A 54 8.92 -1.47 8.97
N LEU A 55 9.47 -0.41 8.36
CA LEU A 55 9.94 0.76 9.11
C LEU A 55 8.81 1.42 9.92
N TYR A 56 7.61 1.53 9.35
CA TYR A 56 6.44 2.01 10.08
C TYR A 56 6.09 1.11 11.27
N GLN A 57 6.08 -0.21 11.09
CA GLN A 57 5.82 -1.16 12.18
C GLN A 57 6.87 -1.09 13.28
N GLU A 58 8.16 -0.98 12.92
CA GLU A 58 9.25 -0.84 13.87
C GLU A 58 9.16 0.47 14.66
N GLN A 59 8.84 1.60 14.00
CA GLN A 59 8.62 2.88 14.67
C GLN A 59 7.42 2.83 15.62
N ARG A 60 6.33 2.21 15.17
CA ARG A 60 5.14 1.99 16.00
C ARG A 60 5.46 1.12 17.22
N PHE A 61 6.30 0.09 17.07
CA PHE A 61 6.71 -0.77 18.17
C PHE A 61 7.67 -0.06 19.15
N LYS A 62 8.61 0.75 18.65
CA LYS A 62 9.53 1.57 19.46
C LYS A 62 8.83 2.69 20.24
N GLY A 63 7.63 3.12 19.83
CA GLY A 63 6.81 4.07 20.57
C GLY A 63 5.91 3.45 21.66
N VAL A 64 5.97 2.12 21.83
CA VAL A 64 5.17 1.35 22.81
C VAL A 64 6.07 0.76 23.93
N VAL A 65 7.38 1.02 23.89
CA VAL A 65 8.36 0.74 24.96
C VAL A 65 8.72 2.00 25.72
#